data_AF-K5XN67-F1
#
_entry.id   AF-K5XN67-F1
#
_cell.length_a   1.000
_cell.length_b   1.000
_cell.length_c   1.000
_cell.angle_alpha   90.00
_cell.angle_beta   90.00
_cell.angle_gamma   90.00
#
_symmetry.space_group_name_H-M   'P 1'
#
loop_
_entity.id
_entity.type
_entity.pdbx_description
1 polymer ?
#
loop_
_entity_poly.entity_id
_entity_poly.type
_entity_poly.pdbx_seq_one_letter_code
_entity_poly.pdbx_strand_id
1 'polypeptide(L)'
;MHIASSRKNTQSGLRNTVMILLMWFSFSLAILLLVLMPLAFTEIMMSGLAKLHLSADAASLLVLFMLFGGAINIPILRFHSGRRICVQPLVSHGVFGFHSGFTKATNETVVAVNLGGCVIPVGLALFEFTRLMAADSGSFWAVVGVSSINIFICYDLARIVPGIGITLPGLMPAFAAAGLALVFLPQEATPIAFIAGVAGPLIGADLLHLPQLRKLPVGMLSIGGAGTFDGIVLAGIIAAYLA
;
A
#
# COMPACT_ATOMS: atom_id res chain seq x y z
N MET A 1 -58.47 -26.49 11.46
CA MET A 1 -57.05 -26.42 11.91
C MET A 1 -56.04 -26.75 10.80
N HIS A 2 -56.31 -27.69 9.88
CA HIS A 2 -55.37 -28.11 8.81
C HIS A 2 -54.97 -27.05 7.77
N ILE A 3 -55.83 -26.09 7.43
CA ILE A 3 -55.53 -25.08 6.39
C ILE A 3 -54.49 -24.04 6.88
N ALA A 4 -54.48 -23.75 8.18
CA ALA A 4 -53.55 -22.80 8.78
C ALA A 4 -52.12 -23.35 8.92
N SER A 5 -51.95 -24.67 9.11
CA SER A 5 -50.61 -25.29 9.14
C SER A 5 -50.00 -25.38 7.74
N SER A 6 -50.81 -25.66 6.71
CA SER A 6 -50.37 -25.69 5.32
C SER A 6 -49.81 -24.34 4.85
N ARG A 7 -50.52 -23.23 5.11
CA ARG A 7 -50.04 -21.87 4.75
C ARG A 7 -48.74 -21.47 5.45
N LYS A 8 -48.55 -21.85 6.72
CA LYS A 8 -47.29 -21.60 7.45
C LYS A 8 -46.12 -22.39 6.86
N ASN A 9 -46.35 -23.62 6.40
CA ASN A 9 -45.33 -24.45 5.76
C ASN A 9 -44.94 -23.94 4.37
N THR A 10 -45.89 -23.37 3.62
CA THR A 10 -45.59 -22.75 2.31
C THR A 10 -44.81 -21.44 2.47
N GLN A 11 -45.16 -20.61 3.46
CA GLN A 11 -44.41 -19.38 3.74
C GLN A 11 -42.99 -19.65 4.27
N SER A 12 -42.79 -20.67 5.10
CA SER A 12 -41.44 -21.07 5.55
C SER A 12 -40.61 -21.64 4.40
N GLY A 13 -41.20 -22.46 3.52
CA GLY A 13 -40.54 -22.98 2.32
C GLY A 13 -40.09 -21.89 1.36
N LEU A 14 -40.98 -20.93 1.04
CA LEU A 14 -40.65 -19.80 0.16
C LEU A 14 -39.52 -18.94 0.75
N ARG A 15 -39.57 -18.66 2.07
CA ARG A 15 -38.52 -17.90 2.76
C ARG A 15 -37.17 -18.62 2.69
N ASN A 16 -37.15 -19.94 2.87
CA ASN A 16 -35.92 -20.74 2.76
C ASN A 16 -35.36 -20.74 1.35
N THR A 17 -36.19 -20.88 0.31
CA THR A 17 -35.75 -20.80 -1.09
C THR A 17 -35.15 -19.43 -1.42
N VAL A 18 -35.79 -18.34 -0.98
CA VAL A 18 -35.28 -16.97 -1.17
C VAL A 18 -33.94 -16.79 -0.44
N MET A 19 -33.80 -17.27 0.79
CA MET A 19 -32.52 -17.20 1.53
C MET A 19 -31.40 -17.98 0.85
N ILE A 20 -31.69 -19.18 0.34
CA ILE A 20 -30.72 -19.99 -0.41
C ILE A 20 -30.28 -19.27 -1.69
N LEU A 21 -31.21 -18.69 -2.45
CA LEU A 21 -30.90 -17.91 -3.65
C LEU A 21 -30.04 -16.68 -3.34
N LEU A 22 -30.37 -15.93 -2.28
CA LEU A 22 -29.57 -14.79 -1.82
C LEU A 22 -28.16 -15.21 -1.39
N MET A 23 -28.02 -16.36 -0.74
CA MET A 23 -26.72 -16.90 -0.34
C MET A 23 -25.88 -17.28 -1.55
N TRP A 24 -26.46 -17.98 -2.53
CA TRP A 24 -25.77 -18.30 -3.79
C TRP A 24 -25.41 -17.06 -4.61
N PHE A 25 -26.30 -16.07 -4.67
CA PHE A 25 -26.03 -14.79 -5.32
C PHE A 25 -24.86 -14.06 -4.66
N SER A 26 -24.89 -13.95 -3.32
CA SER A 26 -23.82 -13.29 -2.55
C SER A 26 -22.48 -14.03 -2.69
N PHE A 27 -22.51 -15.37 -2.67
CA PHE A 27 -21.32 -16.19 -2.87
C PHE A 27 -20.75 -16.04 -4.29
N SER A 28 -21.61 -16.05 -5.31
CA SER A 28 -21.20 -15.83 -6.70
C SER A 28 -20.63 -14.43 -6.91
N LEU A 29 -21.25 -13.41 -6.31
CA LEU A 29 -20.74 -12.03 -6.33
C LEU A 29 -19.38 -11.93 -5.62
N ALA A 30 -19.20 -12.59 -4.48
CA ALA A 30 -17.92 -12.62 -3.77
C ALA A 30 -16.81 -13.27 -4.61
N ILE A 31 -17.08 -14.41 -5.28
CA ILE A 31 -16.12 -15.05 -6.20
C ILE A 31 -15.81 -14.13 -7.37
N LEU A 32 -16.83 -13.50 -7.97
CA LEU A 32 -16.64 -12.58 -9.07
C LEU A 32 -15.73 -11.41 -8.67
N LEU A 33 -15.97 -10.80 -7.51
CA LEU A 33 -15.12 -9.73 -6.99
C LEU A 33 -13.71 -10.22 -6.64
N LEU A 34 -13.57 -11.43 -6.10
CA LEU A 34 -12.28 -12.05 -5.79
C LEU A 34 -11.41 -12.23 -7.04
N VAL A 35 -12.02 -12.52 -8.19
CA VAL A 35 -11.30 -12.66 -9.47
C VAL A 35 -11.10 -11.32 -10.16
N LEU A 36 -12.12 -10.45 -10.19
CA LEU A 36 -12.04 -9.16 -10.89
C LEU A 36 -11.10 -8.17 -10.20
N MET A 37 -11.03 -8.17 -8.86
CA MET A 37 -10.24 -7.18 -8.14
C MET A 37 -8.73 -7.31 -8.42
N PRO A 38 -8.11 -8.50 -8.36
CA PRO A 38 -6.70 -8.67 -8.75
C PRO A 38 -6.42 -8.33 -10.20
N LEU A 39 -7.35 -8.64 -11.12
CA LEU A 39 -7.20 -8.29 -12.54
C LEU A 39 -7.22 -6.78 -12.73
N ALA A 40 -8.24 -6.09 -12.20
CA ALA A 40 -8.32 -4.63 -12.26
C ALA A 40 -7.10 -3.96 -11.62
N PHE A 41 -6.62 -4.50 -10.50
CA PHE A 41 -5.43 -4.01 -9.82
C PHE A 41 -4.17 -4.16 -10.69
N THR A 42 -3.99 -5.32 -11.31
CA THR A 42 -2.86 -5.60 -12.21
C THR A 42 -2.89 -4.67 -13.42
N GLU A 43 -4.06 -4.42 -14.00
CA GLU A 43 -4.23 -3.48 -15.12
C GLU A 43 -3.84 -2.04 -14.73
N ILE A 44 -4.26 -1.57 -13.55
CA ILE A 44 -3.87 -0.24 -13.05
C ILE A 44 -2.34 -0.17 -12.85
N MET A 45 -1.75 -1.20 -12.24
CA MET A 45 -0.30 -1.23 -12.05
C MET A 45 0.45 -1.23 -13.38
N MET A 46 0.08 -2.11 -14.31
CA MET A 46 0.70 -2.19 -15.62
C MET A 46 0.52 -0.90 -16.42
N SER A 47 -0.67 -0.29 -16.38
CA SER A 47 -0.94 0.97 -17.08
C SER A 47 -0.15 2.14 -16.49
N GLY A 48 -0.03 2.22 -15.16
CA GLY A 48 0.80 3.23 -14.50
C GLY A 48 2.28 3.03 -14.80
N LEU A 49 2.80 1.80 -14.72
CA LEU A 49 4.20 1.49 -14.99
C LEU A 49 4.58 1.61 -16.47
N ALA A 50 3.66 1.31 -17.39
CA ALA A 50 3.90 1.44 -18.83
C ALA A 50 4.18 2.89 -19.25
N LYS A 51 3.70 3.87 -18.47
CA LYS A 51 4.00 5.28 -18.66
C LYS A 51 5.36 5.71 -18.09
N LEU A 52 6.07 4.83 -17.37
CA LEU A 52 7.34 5.12 -16.69
C LEU A 52 8.55 4.61 -17.47
N HIS A 53 8.62 4.82 -18.78
CA HIS A 53 9.80 4.49 -19.59
C HIS A 53 10.34 3.05 -19.45
N LEU A 54 9.50 2.12 -18.97
CA LEU A 54 9.80 0.71 -18.81
C LEU A 54 9.34 -0.05 -20.05
N SER A 55 10.10 -1.09 -20.43
CA SER A 55 9.57 -2.10 -21.35
C SER A 55 8.44 -2.88 -20.68
N ALA A 56 7.53 -3.47 -21.48
CA ALA A 56 6.44 -4.29 -20.94
C ALA A 56 6.96 -5.48 -20.09
N ASP A 57 8.08 -6.09 -20.51
CA ASP A 57 8.73 -7.17 -19.77
C ASP A 57 9.31 -6.66 -18.43
N ALA A 58 9.92 -5.47 -18.42
CA ALA A 58 10.44 -4.88 -17.18
C ALA A 58 9.31 -4.50 -16.21
N ALA A 59 8.22 -3.92 -16.71
CA ALA A 59 7.06 -3.55 -15.91
C ALA A 59 6.40 -4.80 -15.29
N SER A 60 6.20 -5.86 -16.07
CA SER A 60 5.61 -7.11 -15.56
C SER A 60 6.51 -7.80 -14.52
N LEU A 61 7.82 -7.85 -14.74
CA LEU A 61 8.77 -8.35 -13.74
C LEU A 61 8.79 -7.49 -12.48
N LEU A 62 8.71 -6.16 -12.61
CA LEU A 62 8.64 -5.25 -11.46
C LEU A 62 7.38 -5.50 -10.63
N VAL A 63 6.21 -5.67 -11.25
CA VAL A 63 4.98 -6.03 -10.53
C VAL A 63 5.16 -7.35 -9.77
N LEU A 64 5.78 -8.36 -10.40
CA LEU A 64 6.07 -9.65 -9.77
C LEU A 64 7.00 -9.50 -8.56
N PHE A 65 8.07 -8.71 -8.70
CA PHE A 65 9.02 -8.44 -7.63
C PHE A 65 8.42 -7.58 -6.51
N MET A 66 7.56 -6.62 -6.82
CA MET A 66 6.82 -5.86 -5.81
C MET A 66 5.87 -6.78 -5.04
N LEU A 67 5.17 -7.69 -5.72
CA LEU A 67 4.26 -8.66 -5.09
C LEU A 67 4.98 -9.63 -4.15
N PHE A 68 5.98 -10.36 -4.65
CA PHE A 68 6.70 -11.33 -3.81
C PHE A 68 7.67 -10.65 -2.83
N GLY A 69 8.26 -9.53 -3.22
CA GLY A 69 9.06 -8.69 -2.33
C GLY A 69 8.23 -8.09 -1.19
N GLY A 70 6.92 -7.95 -1.37
CA GLY A 70 5.98 -7.55 -0.31
C GLY A 70 6.05 -8.45 0.92
N ALA A 71 6.42 -9.71 0.75
CA ALA A 71 6.57 -10.69 1.83
C ALA A 71 7.95 -10.66 2.51
N ILE A 72 8.83 -9.72 2.15
CA ILE A 72 10.20 -9.62 2.64
C ILE A 72 10.39 -8.28 3.35
N ASN A 73 10.63 -8.34 4.66
CA ASN A 73 10.94 -7.19 5.50
C ASN A 73 12.41 -7.21 5.91
N ILE A 74 13.16 -6.17 5.56
CA ILE A 74 14.60 -6.04 5.80
C ILE A 74 14.81 -5.19 7.06
N PRO A 75 15.33 -5.75 8.18
CA PRO A 75 15.53 -4.99 9.41
C PRO A 75 16.67 -3.98 9.24
N ILE A 76 16.41 -2.72 9.59
CA ILE A 76 17.38 -1.61 9.47
C ILE A 76 17.86 -1.08 10.84
N LEU A 77 16.98 -1.09 11.85
CA LEU A 77 17.26 -0.49 13.15
C LEU A 77 16.65 -1.32 14.27
N ARG A 78 17.27 -1.32 15.44
CA ARG A 78 16.77 -1.98 16.66
C ARG A 78 16.86 -1.01 17.83
N PHE A 79 15.80 -0.91 18.61
CA PHE A 79 15.75 -0.06 19.81
C PHE A 79 15.26 -0.85 21.01
N HIS A 80 15.81 -0.55 22.18
CA HIS A 80 15.30 -1.10 23.43
C HIS A 80 14.02 -0.35 23.84
N SER A 81 12.87 -0.99 23.65
CA SER A 81 11.62 -0.64 24.29
C SER A 81 11.70 -1.07 25.76
N GLY A 82 11.82 -0.10 26.68
CA GLY A 82 11.89 -0.34 28.14
C GLY A 82 10.67 -1.03 28.78
N ARG A 83 9.78 -1.61 27.97
CA ARG A 83 8.63 -2.42 28.37
C ARG A 83 8.69 -3.76 27.65
N ARG A 84 8.44 -4.86 28.37
CA ARG A 84 8.27 -6.19 27.77
C ARG A 84 7.03 -6.18 26.89
N ILE A 85 7.20 -6.43 25.61
CA ILE A 85 6.11 -6.55 24.64
C ILE A 85 5.93 -8.04 24.36
N CYS A 86 4.72 -8.56 24.58
CA CYS A 86 4.35 -9.88 24.07
C CYS A 86 4.11 -9.75 22.57
N VAL A 87 5.05 -10.25 21.77
CA VAL A 87 4.88 -10.28 20.31
C VAL A 87 4.05 -11.51 19.96
N GLN A 88 2.87 -11.32 19.38
CA GLN A 88 2.17 -12.41 18.70
C GLN A 88 2.91 -12.73 17.39
N PRO A 89 3.27 -14.00 17.13
CA PRO A 89 4.02 -14.39 15.94
C PRO A 89 3.34 -14.01 14.61
N LEU A 90 2.03 -13.73 14.64
CA LEU A 90 1.23 -13.52 13.44
C LEU A 90 1.55 -12.20 12.70
N VAL A 91 2.22 -11.23 13.35
CA VAL A 91 2.55 -9.92 12.75
C VAL A 91 3.94 -9.91 12.09
N SER A 92 4.72 -10.99 12.22
CA SER A 92 5.98 -11.16 11.48
C SER A 92 5.75 -11.89 10.15
N HIS A 93 4.88 -11.36 9.29
CA HIS A 93 4.76 -11.83 7.91
C HIS A 93 6.00 -11.39 7.11
N GLY A 94 7.10 -12.08 7.35
CA GLY A 94 8.30 -12.09 6.54
C GLY A 94 8.64 -13.55 6.25
N VAL A 95 8.54 -13.99 4.99
CA VAL A 95 8.68 -15.41 4.59
C VAL A 95 10.07 -16.00 4.88
N PHE A 96 11.04 -15.17 5.29
CA PHE A 96 12.38 -15.58 5.73
C PHE A 96 12.63 -15.50 7.24
N GLY A 97 11.59 -15.32 8.06
CA GLY A 97 11.68 -15.46 9.51
C GLY A 97 11.46 -16.92 9.93
N PHE A 98 12.56 -17.66 10.15
CA PHE A 98 12.54 -18.97 10.80
C PHE A 98 11.55 -18.96 11.97
N HIS A 99 10.52 -19.81 11.87
CA HIS A 99 9.54 -20.03 12.91
C HIS A 99 10.23 -20.54 14.18
N SER A 100 10.26 -19.72 15.21
CA SER A 100 10.24 -20.23 16.59
C SER A 100 8.89 -19.85 17.19
N GLY A 101 8.00 -20.84 17.34
CA GLY A 101 6.65 -20.71 17.91
C GLY A 101 6.64 -20.39 19.41
N PHE A 102 7.30 -19.31 19.81
CA PHE A 102 7.26 -18.78 21.16
C PHE A 102 6.87 -17.30 21.09
N THR A 103 5.86 -16.91 21.86
CA THR A 103 5.62 -15.53 22.28
C THR A 103 6.86 -15.06 23.03
N LYS A 104 7.87 -14.59 22.30
CA LYS A 104 9.09 -14.09 22.90
C LYS A 104 8.78 -12.69 23.42
N ALA A 105 8.65 -12.58 24.74
CA ALA A 105 8.63 -11.28 25.38
C ALA A 105 9.95 -10.58 25.05
N THR A 106 9.90 -9.62 24.14
CA THR A 106 11.06 -8.84 23.72
C THR A 106 10.95 -7.44 24.31
N ASN A 107 12.10 -6.91 24.70
CA ASN A 107 12.25 -5.50 25.03
C ASN A 107 12.76 -4.72 23.82
N GLU A 108 12.71 -5.29 22.61
CA GLU A 108 13.23 -4.66 21.41
C GLU A 108 12.11 -4.36 20.42
N THR A 109 12.16 -3.16 19.85
CA THR A 109 11.39 -2.76 18.67
C THR A 109 12.33 -2.73 17.48
N VAL A 110 12.03 -3.55 16.46
CA VAL A 110 12.79 -3.59 15.20
C VAL A 110 12.10 -2.71 14.17
N VAL A 111 12.83 -1.77 13.56
CA VAL A 111 12.36 -1.07 12.36
C VAL A 111 12.89 -1.80 11.14
N ALA A 112 12.00 -2.15 10.22
CA ALA A 112 12.29 -2.79 8.95
C ALA A 112 11.79 -1.95 7.78
N VAL A 113 12.34 -2.20 6.60
CA VAL A 113 11.84 -1.69 5.32
C VAL A 113 11.36 -2.85 4.46
N ASN A 114 10.20 -2.70 3.85
CA ASN A 114 9.63 -3.74 2.99
C ASN A 114 10.28 -3.71 1.60
N LEU A 115 10.67 -4.87 1.07
CA LEU A 115 11.31 -4.93 -0.24
C LEU A 115 10.36 -4.49 -1.36
N GLY A 116 9.14 -5.04 -1.39
CA GLY A 116 8.15 -4.74 -2.43
C GLY A 116 7.39 -3.43 -2.23
N GLY A 117 7.11 -3.08 -0.98
CA GLY A 117 6.34 -1.91 -0.57
C GLY A 117 7.15 -0.62 -0.41
N CYS A 118 8.46 -0.71 -0.24
CA CYS A 118 9.32 0.46 -0.03
C CYS A 118 10.55 0.45 -0.94
N VAL A 119 11.38 -0.59 -0.89
CA VAL A 119 12.69 -0.58 -1.58
C VAL A 119 12.53 -0.51 -3.10
N ILE A 120 11.69 -1.36 -3.70
CA ILE A 120 11.47 -1.36 -5.15
C ILE A 120 10.82 -0.04 -5.63
N PRO A 121 9.74 0.49 -5.01
CA PRO A 121 9.18 1.79 -5.37
C PRO A 121 10.18 2.94 -5.29
N VAL A 122 11.00 2.98 -4.23
CA VAL A 122 12.06 3.99 -4.09
C VAL A 122 13.11 3.84 -5.17
N GLY A 123 13.53 2.61 -5.49
CA GLY A 123 14.44 2.34 -6.59
C GLY A 123 13.90 2.83 -7.93
N LEU A 124 12.61 2.60 -8.21
CA LEU A 124 11.96 3.08 -9.42
C LEU A 124 11.84 4.61 -9.44
N ALA A 125 11.56 5.25 -8.30
CA ALA A 125 11.50 6.71 -8.21
C ALA A 125 12.88 7.34 -8.45
N LEU A 126 13.95 6.73 -7.95
CA LEU A 126 15.32 7.15 -8.23
C LEU A 126 15.71 6.95 -9.70
N PHE A 127 15.28 5.84 -10.32
CA PHE A 127 15.46 5.62 -11.76
C PHE A 127 14.80 6.74 -12.58
N GLU A 128 13.51 7.05 -12.35
CA GLU A 128 12.83 8.14 -13.05
C GLU A 128 13.45 9.51 -12.76
N PHE A 129 13.88 9.75 -11.51
CA PHE A 129 14.56 10.99 -11.16
C PHE A 129 15.86 11.15 -11.96
N THR A 130 16.72 10.13 -11.99
CA THR A 130 17.98 10.19 -12.74
C THR A 130 17.75 10.36 -14.25
N ARG A 131 16.71 9.72 -14.78
CA ARG A 131 16.30 9.91 -16.19
C ARG A 131 15.86 11.34 -16.46
N LEU A 132 15.00 11.92 -15.62
CA LEU A 132 14.53 13.31 -15.76
C LEU A 132 15.70 14.29 -15.73
N MET A 133 16.65 14.10 -14.80
CA MET A 133 17.82 14.99 -14.69
C MET A 133 18.76 14.88 -15.90
N ALA A 134 18.81 13.73 -16.56
CA ALA A 134 19.59 13.54 -17.79
C ALA A 134 18.90 14.14 -19.03
N ALA A 135 17.57 14.18 -19.06
CA ALA A 135 16.79 14.70 -20.17
C ALA A 135 16.67 16.23 -20.16
N ASP A 136 16.32 16.81 -19.01
CA ASP A 136 16.14 18.25 -18.86
C ASP A 136 16.42 18.71 -17.43
N SER A 137 17.43 19.58 -17.29
CA SER A 137 17.76 20.24 -16.02
C SER A 137 16.62 21.12 -15.47
N GLY A 138 15.69 21.59 -16.32
CA GLY A 138 14.51 22.35 -15.92
C GLY A 138 13.51 21.54 -15.08
N SER A 139 13.48 20.22 -15.25
CA SER A 139 12.59 19.30 -14.53
C SER A 139 12.92 19.17 -13.04
N PHE A 140 14.14 19.55 -12.61
CA PHE A 140 14.57 19.49 -11.21
C PHE A 140 13.64 20.25 -10.28
N TRP A 141 13.32 21.50 -10.62
CA TRP A 141 12.48 22.35 -9.78
C TRP A 141 11.04 21.87 -9.71
N ALA A 142 10.53 21.27 -10.80
CA ALA A 142 9.22 20.65 -10.80
C ALA A 142 9.18 19.44 -9.86
N VAL A 143 10.16 18.52 -9.93
CA VAL A 143 10.25 17.37 -9.02
C VAL A 143 10.33 17.83 -7.57
N VAL A 144 11.22 18.76 -7.25
CA VAL A 144 11.41 19.27 -5.89
C VAL A 144 10.15 19.96 -5.39
N GLY A 145 9.53 20.82 -6.20
CA GLY A 145 8.31 21.53 -5.84
C GLY A 145 7.14 20.59 -5.57
N VAL A 146 6.84 19.70 -6.53
CA VAL A 146 5.72 18.76 -6.43
C VAL A 146 5.93 17.77 -5.28
N SER A 147 7.14 17.24 -5.13
CA SER A 147 7.48 16.32 -4.04
C SER A 147 7.40 17.02 -2.68
N SER A 148 7.93 18.24 -2.54
CA SER A 148 7.88 18.98 -1.27
C SER A 148 6.45 19.28 -0.83
N ILE A 149 5.59 19.70 -1.75
CA ILE A 149 4.17 19.94 -1.47
C ILE A 149 3.49 18.63 -1.08
N ASN A 150 3.71 17.54 -1.83
CA ASN A 150 3.06 16.27 -1.51
C ASN A 150 3.56 15.66 -0.19
N ILE A 151 4.84 15.82 0.14
CA ILE A 151 5.42 15.46 1.44
C ILE A 151 4.74 16.23 2.56
N PHE A 152 4.55 17.55 2.39
CA PHE A 152 3.85 18.37 3.38
C PHE A 152 2.40 17.93 3.57
N ILE A 153 1.67 17.69 2.47
CA ILE A 153 0.29 17.18 2.51
C ILE A 153 0.23 15.84 3.26
N CYS A 154 1.11 14.90 2.93
CA CYS A 154 1.14 13.60 3.59
C CYS A 154 1.51 13.71 5.06
N TYR A 155 2.43 14.62 5.41
CA TYR A 155 2.79 14.88 6.80
C TYR A 155 1.62 15.41 7.62
N ASP A 156 0.88 16.40 7.11
CA ASP A 156 -0.26 16.99 7.82
C ASP A 156 -1.44 16.00 7.96
N LEU A 157 -1.66 15.18 6.94
CA LEU A 157 -2.77 14.23 6.91
C LEU A 157 -2.50 12.90 7.63
N ALA A 158 -1.23 12.55 7.85
CA ALA A 158 -0.85 11.30 8.48
C ALA A 158 -1.33 11.25 9.94
N ARG A 159 -1.95 10.12 10.32
CA ARG A 159 -2.36 9.86 11.70
C ARG A 159 -1.78 8.55 12.18
N ILE A 160 -1.27 8.55 13.42
CA ILE A 160 -0.80 7.35 14.10
C ILE A 160 -1.98 6.72 14.84
N VAL A 161 -2.40 5.55 14.41
CA VAL A 161 -3.50 4.79 15.02
C VAL A 161 -2.93 3.58 15.78
N PRO A 162 -3.14 3.49 17.11
CA PRO A 162 -2.64 2.37 17.91
C PRO A 162 -3.11 1.02 17.37
N GLY A 163 -2.18 0.07 17.21
CA GLY A 163 -2.46 -1.27 16.69
C GLY A 163 -2.57 -1.37 15.16
N ILE A 164 -2.63 -0.25 14.43
CA ILE A 164 -2.65 -0.21 12.96
C ILE A 164 -1.31 0.33 12.42
N GLY A 165 -0.80 1.42 13.00
CA GLY A 165 0.41 2.11 12.52
C GLY A 165 0.09 3.50 11.99
N ILE A 166 0.77 3.92 10.92
CA ILE A 166 0.47 5.18 10.23
C ILE A 166 -0.65 4.95 9.22
N THR A 167 -1.60 5.86 9.20
CA THR A 167 -2.69 5.87 8.22
C THR A 167 -2.72 7.20 7.48
N LEU A 168 -2.96 7.14 6.18
CA LEU A 168 -3.23 8.29 5.32
C LEU A 168 -4.68 8.21 4.80
N PRO A 169 -5.31 9.36 4.48
CA PRO A 169 -6.66 9.36 3.92
C PRO A 169 -6.67 8.88 2.46
N GLY A 170 -7.09 7.63 2.28
CA GLY A 170 -7.36 7.02 0.97
C GLY A 170 -6.24 7.25 -0.05
N LEU A 171 -6.62 7.71 -1.25
CA LEU A 171 -5.72 7.99 -2.37
C LEU A 171 -5.31 9.47 -2.46
N MET A 172 -5.47 10.25 -1.39
CA MET A 172 -5.14 11.67 -1.39
C MET A 172 -3.68 11.96 -1.83
N PRO A 173 -2.66 11.20 -1.40
CA PRO A 173 -1.29 11.39 -1.89
C PRO A 173 -1.15 11.22 -3.40
N ALA A 174 -1.93 10.32 -4.00
CA ALA A 174 -1.91 10.04 -5.43
C ALA A 174 -2.52 11.20 -6.22
N PHE A 175 -3.70 11.67 -5.79
CA PHE A 175 -4.41 12.77 -6.42
C PHE A 175 -3.63 14.08 -6.32
N ALA A 176 -3.04 14.37 -5.16
CA ALA A 176 -2.20 15.54 -4.96
C ALA A 176 -0.96 15.49 -5.88
N ALA A 177 -0.23 14.37 -5.90
CA ALA A 177 0.95 14.22 -6.76
C ALA A 177 0.62 14.38 -8.25
N ALA A 178 -0.42 13.70 -8.75
CA ALA A 178 -0.84 13.78 -10.15
C ALA A 178 -1.28 15.20 -10.53
N GLY A 179 -2.15 15.82 -9.72
CA GLY A 179 -2.66 17.16 -9.99
C GLY A 179 -1.55 18.22 -9.98
N LEU A 180 -0.65 18.16 -9.01
CA LEU A 180 0.50 19.07 -8.93
C LEU A 180 1.46 18.86 -10.11
N ALA A 181 1.77 17.62 -10.48
CA ALA A 181 2.66 17.34 -11.61
C ALA A 181 2.08 17.85 -12.94
N LEU A 182 0.79 17.63 -13.17
CA LEU A 182 0.07 18.13 -14.36
C LEU A 182 0.07 19.67 -14.43
N VAL A 183 0.04 20.36 -13.29
CA VAL A 183 0.10 21.84 -13.26
C VAL A 183 1.54 22.34 -13.44
N PHE A 184 2.52 21.71 -12.80
CA PHE A 184 3.90 22.19 -12.78
C PHE A 184 4.65 21.91 -14.08
N LEU A 185 4.54 20.69 -14.60
CA LEU A 185 5.22 20.30 -15.84
C LEU A 185 4.43 19.19 -16.57
N PRO A 186 3.36 19.56 -17.31
CA PRO A 186 2.46 18.61 -17.96
C PRO A 186 3.18 17.59 -18.87
N GLN A 187 4.28 17.98 -19.51
CA GLN A 187 5.02 17.15 -20.46
C GLN A 187 5.75 15.98 -19.79
N GLU A 188 6.13 16.12 -18.51
CA GLU A 188 6.80 15.11 -17.69
C GLU A 188 5.98 14.76 -16.45
N ALA A 189 4.65 14.95 -16.53
CA ALA A 189 3.78 14.84 -15.36
C ALA A 189 3.78 13.43 -14.77
N THR A 190 3.75 12.38 -15.61
CA THR A 190 3.73 10.99 -15.14
C THR A 190 4.93 10.62 -14.26
N PRO A 191 6.21 10.78 -14.68
CA PRO A 191 7.35 10.44 -13.82
C PRO A 191 7.44 11.35 -12.59
N ILE A 192 7.09 12.64 -12.71
CA ILE A 192 7.07 13.56 -11.55
C ILE A 192 6.01 13.15 -10.53
N ALA A 193 4.81 12.79 -10.99
CA ALA A 193 3.71 12.31 -10.17
C ALA A 193 4.07 11.01 -9.47
N PHE A 194 4.76 10.08 -10.16
CA PHE A 194 5.27 8.86 -9.54
C PHE A 194 6.26 9.16 -8.42
N ILE A 195 7.29 9.97 -8.69
CA ILE A 195 8.33 10.33 -7.71
C ILE A 195 7.71 10.99 -6.48
N ALA A 196 6.85 11.99 -6.70
CA ALA A 196 6.17 12.68 -5.61
C ALA A 196 5.16 11.79 -4.88
N GLY A 197 4.48 10.90 -5.59
CA GLY A 197 3.56 9.91 -5.05
C GLY A 197 4.25 8.87 -4.16
N VAL A 198 5.50 8.51 -4.46
CA VAL A 198 6.34 7.67 -3.59
C VAL A 198 6.90 8.48 -2.42
N ALA A 199 7.45 9.68 -2.69
CA ALA A 199 8.10 10.51 -1.68
C ALA A 199 7.14 11.03 -0.61
N GLY A 200 5.89 11.33 -0.99
CA GLY A 200 4.85 11.85 -0.09
C GLY A 200 4.61 10.92 1.11
N PRO A 201 4.07 9.71 0.91
CA PRO A 201 3.86 8.74 1.98
C PRO A 201 5.17 8.32 2.66
N LEU A 202 6.24 8.07 1.90
CA LEU A 202 7.50 7.61 2.49
C LEU A 202 8.10 8.66 3.44
N ILE A 203 8.31 9.88 2.96
CA ILE A 203 8.98 10.92 3.75
C ILE A 203 7.97 11.58 4.68
N GLY A 204 6.87 12.07 4.11
CA GLY A 204 5.84 12.83 4.83
C GLY A 204 5.14 12.03 5.91
N ALA A 205 4.72 10.80 5.58
CA ALA A 205 4.05 9.95 6.56
C ALA A 205 5.08 9.13 7.34
N ASP A 206 5.80 8.21 6.72
CA ASP A 206 6.57 7.18 7.44
C ASP A 206 7.81 7.73 8.15
N LEU A 207 8.70 8.44 7.46
CA LEU A 207 9.98 8.88 8.02
C LEU A 207 9.81 10.02 9.03
N LEU A 208 9.00 11.03 8.72
CA LEU A 208 8.80 12.18 9.61
C LEU A 208 7.98 11.83 10.88
N HIS A 209 7.20 10.75 10.87
CA HIS A 209 6.48 10.24 12.04
C HIS A 209 7.19 9.09 12.79
N LEU A 210 8.34 8.63 12.28
CA LEU A 210 9.12 7.55 12.89
C LEU A 210 9.48 7.83 14.37
N PRO A 211 9.86 9.05 14.78
CA PRO A 211 10.15 9.34 16.20
C PRO A 211 8.96 9.10 17.15
N GLN A 212 7.74 9.38 16.70
CA GLN A 212 6.51 9.13 17.46
C GLN A 212 6.21 7.63 17.51
N LEU A 213 6.40 6.91 16.40
CA LEU A 213 6.18 5.47 16.32
C LEU A 213 7.13 4.66 17.21
N ARG A 214 8.37 5.11 17.40
CA ARG A 214 9.35 4.47 18.32
C ARG A 214 8.87 4.40 19.77
N LYS A 215 7.86 5.19 20.14
CA LYS A 215 7.28 5.20 21.50
C LYS A 215 6.16 4.16 21.67
N LEU A 216 5.70 3.54 20.58
CA LEU A 216 4.66 2.52 20.64
C LEU A 216 5.23 1.17 21.09
N PRO A 217 4.52 0.42 21.94
CA PRO A 217 4.95 -0.89 22.41
C PRO A 217 4.71 -1.96 21.32
N VAL A 218 5.44 -1.89 20.21
CA VAL A 218 5.35 -2.85 19.09
C VAL A 218 6.67 -3.60 18.90
N GLY A 219 6.60 -4.89 18.57
CA GLY A 219 7.80 -5.73 18.35
C GLY A 219 8.50 -5.43 17.02
N MET A 220 7.74 -5.05 15.99
CA MET A 220 8.27 -4.66 14.69
C MET A 220 7.45 -3.50 14.11
N LEU A 221 8.16 -2.55 13.50
CA LEU A 221 7.60 -1.51 12.65
C LEU A 221 8.16 -1.73 11.24
N SER A 222 7.31 -1.96 10.25
CA SER A 222 7.76 -2.10 8.86
C SER A 222 7.29 -0.92 8.01
N ILE A 223 8.24 -0.16 7.47
CA ILE A 223 8.01 0.91 6.48
C ILE A 223 7.69 0.25 5.13
N GLY A 224 6.56 0.62 4.51
CA GLY A 224 6.03 -0.14 3.38
C GLY A 224 5.41 -1.49 3.76
N GLY A 225 5.17 -1.73 5.05
CA GLY A 225 4.93 -3.06 5.63
C GLY A 225 3.65 -3.77 5.24
N ALA A 226 2.68 -3.08 4.61
CA ALA A 226 1.52 -3.73 4.01
C ALA A 226 1.85 -4.46 2.69
N GLY A 227 3.10 -4.40 2.23
CA GLY A 227 3.54 -4.95 0.94
C GLY A 227 3.13 -4.06 -0.22
N THR A 228 2.75 -4.65 -1.35
CA THR A 228 2.31 -3.92 -2.57
C THR A 228 1.06 -3.07 -2.37
N PHE A 229 0.31 -3.33 -1.32
CA PHE A 229 -0.90 -2.58 -0.95
C PHE A 229 -0.61 -1.43 0.03
N ASP A 230 0.66 -1.12 0.27
CA ASP A 230 1.04 0.01 1.09
C ASP A 230 0.79 1.35 0.38
N GLY A 231 0.61 2.40 1.19
CA GLY A 231 0.39 3.76 0.72
C GLY A 231 1.48 4.24 -0.23
N ILE A 232 2.74 3.82 -0.06
CA ILE A 232 3.85 4.21 -0.95
C ILE A 232 3.63 3.71 -2.39
N VAL A 233 3.36 2.40 -2.55
CA VAL A 233 3.18 1.77 -3.88
C VAL A 233 1.93 2.31 -4.56
N LEU A 234 0.81 2.29 -3.83
CA LEU A 234 -0.48 2.70 -4.38
C LEU A 234 -0.46 4.18 -4.77
N ALA A 235 0.12 5.04 -3.94
CA ALA A 235 0.22 6.46 -4.24
C ALA A 235 1.07 6.72 -5.49
N GLY A 236 2.27 6.14 -5.58
CA GLY A 236 3.14 6.32 -6.73
C GLY A 236 2.49 5.87 -8.04
N ILE A 237 1.98 4.64 -8.07
CA ILE A 237 1.43 4.04 -9.30
C ILE A 237 0.14 4.72 -9.73
N ILE A 238 -0.77 5.01 -8.79
CA ILE A 238 -2.03 5.69 -9.13
C ILE A 238 -1.72 7.13 -9.56
N ALA A 239 -0.75 7.81 -8.94
CA ALA A 239 -0.33 9.13 -9.40
C ALA A 239 0.19 9.10 -10.84
N ALA A 240 1.05 8.11 -11.17
CA ALA A 240 1.54 7.91 -12.53
C ALA A 240 0.41 7.58 -13.52
N TYR A 241 -0.55 6.76 -13.11
CA TYR A 241 -1.70 6.42 -13.95
C TYR A 241 -2.58 7.63 -14.25
N LEU A 242 -2.79 8.51 -13.28
CA LEU A 242 -3.66 9.68 -13.38
C LEU A 242 -3.04 10.88 -14.10
N ALA A 243 -1.70 10.99 -14.07
CA ALA A 243 -0.95 11.99 -14.81
C ALA A 243 -0.73 11.57 -16.28
#